data_AF-A0A7K0V4Y7-F1
#
_entry.id   AF-A0A7K0V4Y7-F1
#
_cell.length_a   1.000
_cell.length_b   1.000
_cell.length_c   1.000
_cell.angle_alpha   90.00
_cell.angle_beta   90.00
_cell.angle_gamma   90.00
#
_symmetry.space_group_name_H-M   'P 1'
#
loop_
_entity.id
_entity.type
_entity.pdbx_description
1 polymer ?
#
loop_
_entity_poly.entity_id
_entity_poly.type
_entity_poly.pdbx_seq_one_letter_code
_entity_poly.pdbx_strand_id
1 'polypeptide(L)'
;MPDEIEPTPERTLRQRIGGYWAISIQTFCITSVLALLAIAQIEELSAQTGLLVRSWMLLWIFAICIVALVELILVFTIFRNRAENPVAVWVVLVTNALIGVIYSLALSLGAEHWHVHTHIGTIERLSINGFLAMWWGSMLTVFLDFRNEAAKEKKNLINKAVQIALAELERGEFVSRIREELEKEVDNDLADARAQVMARLDDLESTHRDNAGLGSVHWGSISALLQNAAHDSVRSVSQRLWKKTEEIYPKTPWWIVGVNVLREQPLRPLLLAGIDLIAAGPGQIHLLGAARAIPLICAVTVLILFTCLIGNSLMDKFPQFHVHIFLISIGVMQLSVPLRAHFRELWVPGSAALNWQVTQLVAGIILIFLTSGFGAIRYMSLQTRANFRSELVHERIDSIARSRQIVQIAQEASKVLHGAIQTRLIACAMVIERASATGNHKAFRNAIEEALKELNTPLAPTQFASTIHQEVERKVSLWEELCDFTVHVDIGELITAQESAVTVGRIVEEGIANAIRHGGATQVSIEVTVNDDTIKIVVTDNGSGVKAGTPGMGSAFIQQASAGKWSLKALATGSRLEVFTRAFPAI
;
A
#
# COMPACT_ATOMS: atom_id res chain seq x y z
N MET A 1 -12.84 -15.62 22.70
CA MET A 1 -12.49 -14.38 21.97
C MET A 1 -10.99 -14.08 21.92
N PRO A 2 -10.15 -14.24 22.97
CA PRO A 2 -8.73 -13.84 22.86
C PRO A 2 -7.76 -14.91 22.32
N ASP A 3 -8.14 -16.19 22.32
CA ASP A 3 -7.17 -17.30 22.17
C ASP A 3 -6.94 -17.80 20.74
N GLU A 4 -7.70 -17.37 19.74
CA GLU A 4 -7.61 -17.89 18.36
C GLU A 4 -6.71 -17.07 17.40
N ILE A 5 -6.16 -15.93 17.85
CA ILE A 5 -5.23 -15.16 17.01
C ILE A 5 -3.83 -15.72 17.20
N GLU A 6 -3.51 -16.79 16.46
CA GLU A 6 -2.14 -17.30 16.40
C GLU A 6 -1.18 -16.18 15.94
N PRO A 7 -0.07 -15.97 16.68
CA PRO A 7 0.91 -14.97 16.33
C PRO A 7 1.59 -15.35 15.02
N THR A 8 1.77 -14.38 14.12
CA THR A 8 2.63 -14.58 12.95
C THR A 8 4.04 -14.94 13.44
N PRO A 9 4.68 -16.00 12.89
CA PRO A 9 5.98 -16.44 13.33
C PRO A 9 7.00 -15.29 13.21
N GLU A 10 7.81 -15.10 14.25
CA GLU A 10 8.79 -14.03 14.27
C GLU A 10 9.79 -14.20 13.12
N ARG A 11 9.90 -13.17 12.28
CA ARG A 11 10.85 -13.17 11.17
C ARG A 11 12.28 -13.20 11.72
N THR A 12 13.09 -14.10 11.16
CA THR A 12 14.51 -14.23 11.53
C THR A 12 15.29 -12.94 11.20
N LEU A 13 16.39 -12.68 11.91
CA LEU A 13 17.27 -11.52 11.63
C LEU A 13 17.71 -11.44 10.15
N ARG A 14 17.92 -12.60 9.52
CA ARG A 14 18.22 -12.70 8.08
C ARG A 14 17.08 -12.16 7.21
N GLN A 15 15.84 -12.52 7.51
CA GLN A 15 14.67 -12.04 6.77
C GLN A 15 14.44 -10.53 6.93
N ARG A 16 14.84 -9.97 8.08
CA ARG A 16 14.70 -8.54 8.38
C ARG A 16 15.78 -7.71 7.71
N ILE A 17 17.05 -8.03 7.99
CA ILE A 17 18.21 -7.26 7.52
C ILE A 17 18.47 -7.53 6.03
N GLY A 18 18.34 -8.78 5.59
CA GLY A 18 18.59 -9.17 4.19
C GLY A 18 17.41 -9.04 3.25
N GLY A 19 16.28 -8.52 3.73
CA GLY A 19 15.03 -8.43 2.98
C GLY A 19 14.93 -7.21 2.06
N TYR A 20 13.71 -6.82 1.71
CA TYR A 20 13.40 -5.71 0.80
C TYR A 20 14.12 -4.40 1.16
N TRP A 21 14.19 -4.06 2.45
CA TRP A 21 14.75 -2.81 2.96
C TRP A 21 16.28 -2.79 3.07
N ALA A 22 16.98 -3.86 2.68
CA ALA A 22 18.45 -3.91 2.70
C ALA A 22 19.07 -2.81 1.81
N ILE A 23 18.49 -2.61 0.62
CA ILE A 23 18.78 -1.49 -0.27
C ILE A 23 17.47 -0.96 -0.83
N SER A 24 17.18 0.31 -0.56
CA SER A 24 15.98 1.01 -1.03
C SER A 24 16.27 2.49 -1.29
N ILE A 25 15.42 3.13 -2.09
CA ILE A 25 15.54 4.58 -2.34
C ILE A 25 15.37 5.36 -1.03
N GLN A 26 14.51 4.90 -0.11
CA GLN A 26 14.31 5.55 1.19
C GLN A 26 15.56 5.47 2.07
N THR A 27 16.21 4.29 2.15
CA THR A 27 17.46 4.14 2.91
C THR A 27 18.57 5.02 2.35
N PHE A 28 18.67 5.09 1.02
CA PHE A 28 19.65 5.92 0.33
C PHE A 28 19.44 7.42 0.62
N CYS A 29 18.21 7.94 0.48
CA CYS A 29 17.93 9.35 0.72
C CYS A 29 18.20 9.76 2.18
N ILE A 30 17.77 8.96 3.16
CA ILE A 30 17.99 9.24 4.58
C ILE A 30 19.49 9.22 4.90
N THR A 31 20.22 8.21 4.41
CA THR A 31 21.65 8.05 4.67
C THR A 31 22.47 9.15 4.00
N SER A 32 22.07 9.60 2.81
CA SER A 32 22.69 10.72 2.09
C SER A 32 22.64 12.03 2.88
N VAL A 33 21.49 12.35 3.49
CA VAL A 33 21.33 13.53 4.34
C VAL A 33 22.16 13.42 5.61
N LEU A 34 22.19 12.26 6.24
CA LEU A 34 23.03 12.03 7.42
C LEU A 34 24.53 12.10 7.10
N ALA A 35 24.93 11.63 5.93
CA ALA A 35 26.30 11.75 5.45
C ALA A 35 26.72 13.21 5.24
N LEU A 36 25.79 14.09 4.82
CA LEU A 36 26.03 15.53 4.76
C LEU A 36 26.24 16.13 6.15
N LEU A 37 25.39 15.75 7.12
CA LEU A 37 25.50 16.20 8.50
C LEU A 37 26.82 15.72 9.14
N ALA A 38 27.26 14.50 8.82
CA ALA A 38 28.54 13.97 9.27
C ALA A 38 29.73 14.78 8.71
N ILE A 39 29.72 15.14 7.42
CA ILE A 39 30.74 16.06 6.85
C ILE A 39 30.68 17.41 7.56
N ALA A 40 29.48 17.98 7.72
CA ALA A 40 29.28 19.28 8.37
C ALA A 40 29.90 19.32 9.78
N GLN A 41 29.81 18.21 10.51
CA GLN A 41 30.38 18.04 11.84
C GLN A 41 31.90 17.79 11.81
N ILE A 42 32.39 16.88 10.96
CA ILE A 42 33.79 16.46 10.93
C ILE A 42 34.71 17.57 10.42
N GLU A 43 34.28 18.29 9.37
CA GLU A 43 35.08 19.34 8.72
C GLU A 43 34.75 20.74 9.24
N GLU A 44 33.97 20.82 10.32
CA GLU A 44 33.57 22.06 10.99
C GLU A 44 33.08 23.13 9.99
N LEU A 45 32.16 22.76 9.06
CA LEU A 45 31.74 23.62 7.94
C LEU A 45 31.24 25.01 8.38
N SER A 46 30.71 25.13 9.59
CA SER A 46 30.26 26.39 10.17
C SER A 46 31.38 27.39 10.48
N ALA A 47 32.63 26.93 10.60
CA ALA A 47 33.82 27.75 10.82
C ALA A 47 34.49 28.17 9.49
N GLN A 48 34.06 27.60 8.36
CA GLN A 48 34.73 27.71 7.07
C GLN A 48 34.17 28.84 6.19
N THR A 49 34.96 29.30 5.23
CA THR A 49 34.51 30.30 4.26
C THR A 49 33.45 29.75 3.31
N GLY A 50 32.56 30.61 2.80
CA GLY A 50 31.48 30.18 1.90
C GLY A 50 31.94 29.46 0.63
N LEU A 51 33.16 29.75 0.13
CA LEU A 51 33.75 29.05 -1.02
C LEU A 51 34.16 27.61 -0.67
N LEU A 52 34.74 27.40 0.52
CA LEU A 52 35.13 26.07 0.98
C LEU A 52 33.88 25.22 1.29
N VAL A 53 32.84 25.82 1.87
CA VAL A 53 31.54 25.16 2.10
C VAL A 53 30.94 24.68 0.77
N ARG A 54 30.97 25.50 -0.29
CA ARG A 54 30.51 25.08 -1.62
C ARG A 54 31.32 23.91 -2.18
N SER A 55 32.64 23.93 -1.98
CA SER A 55 33.53 22.85 -2.40
C SER A 55 33.18 21.54 -1.69
N TRP A 56 32.95 21.58 -0.37
CA TRP A 56 32.48 20.42 0.40
C TRP A 56 31.11 19.90 -0.06
N MET A 57 30.17 20.79 -0.41
CA MET A 57 28.87 20.38 -0.95
C MET A 57 29.00 19.68 -2.31
N LEU A 58 29.86 20.17 -3.19
CA LEU A 58 30.11 19.54 -4.49
C LEU A 58 30.82 18.18 -4.34
N LEU A 59 31.78 18.07 -3.40
CA LEU A 59 32.42 16.80 -3.04
C LEU A 59 31.41 15.79 -2.49
N TRP A 60 30.48 16.24 -1.66
CA TRP A 60 29.39 15.42 -1.13
C TRP A 60 28.49 14.88 -2.25
N ILE A 61 28.08 15.73 -3.20
CA ILE A 61 27.28 15.30 -4.37
C ILE A 61 28.05 14.24 -5.17
N PHE A 62 29.33 14.51 -5.46
CA PHE A 62 30.18 13.57 -6.21
C PHE A 62 30.29 12.21 -5.51
N ALA A 63 30.58 12.21 -4.20
CA ALA A 63 30.71 10.99 -3.41
C ALA A 63 29.40 10.19 -3.35
N ILE A 64 28.25 10.87 -3.22
CA ILE A 64 26.94 10.21 -3.23
C ILE A 64 26.57 9.66 -4.60
N CYS A 65 26.92 10.34 -5.69
CA CYS A 65 26.69 9.80 -7.03
C CYS A 65 27.45 8.48 -7.25
N ILE A 66 28.68 8.38 -6.74
CA ILE A 66 29.46 7.13 -6.78
C ILE A 66 28.77 6.05 -5.94
N VAL A 67 28.35 6.37 -4.71
CA VAL A 67 27.62 5.44 -3.84
C VAL A 67 26.32 4.97 -4.50
N ALA A 68 25.57 5.87 -5.14
CA ALA A 68 24.32 5.55 -5.83
C ALA A 68 24.54 4.55 -6.98
N LEU A 69 25.62 4.72 -7.75
CA LEU A 69 25.99 3.80 -8.81
C LEU A 69 26.32 2.41 -8.26
N VAL A 70 27.08 2.36 -7.16
CA VAL A 70 27.43 1.10 -6.48
C VAL A 70 26.19 0.41 -5.93
N GLU A 71 25.30 1.13 -5.24
CA GLU A 71 24.03 0.60 -4.75
C GLU A 71 23.13 0.09 -5.88
N LEU A 72 23.09 0.80 -7.02
CA LEU A 72 22.34 0.37 -8.20
C LEU A 72 22.87 -0.96 -8.75
N ILE A 73 24.20 -1.09 -8.88
CA ILE A 73 24.85 -2.34 -9.29
C ILE A 73 24.51 -3.47 -8.30
N LEU A 74 24.55 -3.19 -7.00
CA LEU A 74 24.22 -4.16 -5.95
C LEU A 74 22.76 -4.62 -6.05
N VAL A 75 21.83 -3.72 -6.35
CA VAL A 75 20.40 -4.04 -6.56
C VAL A 75 20.21 -5.02 -7.72
N PHE A 76 20.98 -4.91 -8.80
CA PHE A 76 20.88 -5.83 -9.95
C PHE A 76 21.69 -7.13 -9.80
N THR A 77 22.62 -7.19 -8.85
CA THR A 77 23.50 -8.35 -8.65
C THR A 77 23.13 -9.13 -7.38
N ILE A 78 23.78 -8.81 -6.25
CA ILE A 78 23.65 -9.53 -4.97
C ILE A 78 22.25 -9.41 -4.38
N PHE A 79 21.59 -8.26 -4.59
CA PHE A 79 20.30 -7.93 -3.98
C PHE A 79 19.10 -8.10 -4.93
N ARG A 80 19.27 -8.73 -6.10
CA ARG A 80 18.24 -8.85 -7.15
C ARG A 80 16.95 -9.49 -6.67
N ASN A 81 17.05 -10.63 -5.98
CA ASN A 81 15.89 -11.41 -5.51
C ASN A 81 15.68 -11.28 -3.99
N ARG A 82 16.16 -10.19 -3.36
CA ARG A 82 16.12 -10.00 -1.89
C ARG A 82 14.72 -10.06 -1.25
N ALA A 83 13.67 -9.80 -2.04
CA ALA A 83 12.29 -9.85 -1.57
C ALA A 83 11.81 -11.30 -1.35
N GLU A 84 12.29 -12.24 -2.16
CA GLU A 84 11.94 -13.67 -2.09
C GLU A 84 12.99 -14.47 -1.34
N ASN A 85 14.28 -14.16 -1.57
CA ASN A 85 15.43 -14.83 -0.97
C ASN A 85 16.28 -13.82 -0.19
N PRO A 86 16.06 -13.70 1.14
CA PRO A 86 16.79 -12.76 1.96
C PRO A 86 18.28 -13.07 2.00
N VAL A 87 19.10 -12.03 1.81
CA VAL A 87 20.56 -12.11 1.82
C VAL A 87 21.06 -12.37 3.25
N ALA A 88 22.22 -13.00 3.42
CA ALA A 88 22.79 -13.24 4.75
C ALA A 88 23.15 -11.92 5.46
N VAL A 89 22.98 -11.89 6.79
CA VAL A 89 23.19 -10.68 7.62
C VAL A 89 24.60 -10.12 7.45
N TRP A 90 25.62 -10.99 7.40
CA TRP A 90 27.01 -10.57 7.25
C TRP A 90 27.27 -9.88 5.90
N VAL A 91 26.58 -10.28 4.83
CA VAL A 91 26.72 -9.65 3.51
C VAL A 91 26.20 -8.21 3.57
N VAL A 92 25.07 -7.99 4.25
CA VAL A 92 24.51 -6.64 4.43
C VAL A 92 25.44 -5.76 5.27
N LEU A 93 25.99 -6.30 6.36
CA LEU A 93 26.96 -5.59 7.21
C LEU A 93 28.20 -5.19 6.41
N VAL A 94 28.79 -6.14 5.68
CA VAL A 94 29.98 -5.89 4.85
C VAL A 94 29.68 -4.89 3.73
N THR A 95 28.51 -5.00 3.09
CA THR A 95 28.08 -4.08 2.03
C THR A 95 27.96 -2.65 2.58
N ASN A 96 27.28 -2.48 3.71
CA ASN A 96 27.13 -1.16 4.35
C ASN A 96 28.49 -0.59 4.79
N ALA A 97 29.40 -1.43 5.30
CA ALA A 97 30.75 -1.00 5.63
C ALA A 97 31.54 -0.54 4.38
N LEU A 98 31.47 -1.32 3.29
CA LEU A 98 32.11 -1.00 2.02
C LEU A 98 31.55 0.29 1.41
N ILE A 99 30.24 0.53 1.51
CA ILE A 99 29.63 1.79 1.07
C ILE A 99 30.24 2.98 1.82
N GLY A 100 30.39 2.88 3.16
CA GLY A 100 31.04 3.92 3.96
C GLY A 100 32.51 4.15 3.59
N VAL A 101 33.23 3.08 3.25
CA VAL A 101 34.62 3.13 2.78
C VAL A 101 34.71 3.80 1.40
N ILE A 102 33.87 3.39 0.45
CA ILE A 102 33.82 3.96 -0.92
C ILE A 102 33.47 5.45 -0.87
N TYR A 103 32.48 5.81 -0.04
CA TYR A 103 32.12 7.20 0.21
C TYR A 103 33.31 8.02 0.72
N SER A 104 34.04 7.47 1.70
CA SER A 104 35.21 8.14 2.28
C SER A 104 36.36 8.28 1.30
N LEU A 105 36.60 7.25 0.48
CA LEU A 105 37.62 7.27 -0.56
C LEU A 105 37.30 8.32 -1.62
N ALA A 106 36.03 8.41 -2.06
CA ALA A 106 35.59 9.42 -3.01
C ALA A 106 35.77 10.84 -2.46
N LEU A 107 35.46 11.07 -1.18
CA LEU A 107 35.70 12.36 -0.52
C LEU A 107 37.20 12.69 -0.43
N SER A 108 38.04 11.72 -0.04
CA SER A 108 39.48 11.94 0.11
C SER A 108 40.15 12.24 -1.23
N LEU A 109 39.84 11.48 -2.29
CA LEU A 109 40.38 11.71 -3.63
C LEU A 109 39.90 13.06 -4.20
N GLY A 110 38.64 13.41 -3.99
CA GLY A 110 38.12 14.70 -4.42
C GLY A 110 38.72 15.88 -3.64
N ALA A 111 38.93 15.72 -2.33
CA ALA A 111 39.57 16.73 -1.50
C ALA A 111 41.03 16.98 -1.92
N GLU A 112 41.79 15.92 -2.22
CA GLU A 112 43.16 16.02 -2.74
C GLU A 112 43.18 16.73 -4.10
N HIS A 113 42.28 16.35 -5.02
CA HIS A 113 42.18 16.95 -6.35
C HIS A 113 41.80 18.44 -6.31
N TRP A 114 40.98 18.86 -5.36
CA TRP A 114 40.58 20.27 -5.18
C TRP A 114 41.41 21.04 -4.17
N HIS A 115 42.52 20.45 -3.69
CA HIS A 115 43.42 21.05 -2.71
C HIS A 115 42.70 21.55 -1.44
N VAL A 116 41.66 20.82 -1.01
CA VAL A 116 40.92 21.09 0.22
C VAL A 116 41.61 20.38 1.38
N HIS A 117 42.09 21.15 2.35
CA HIS A 117 42.69 20.57 3.56
C HIS A 117 41.65 19.85 4.40
N THR A 118 41.95 18.60 4.76
CA THR A 118 41.10 17.75 5.61
C THR A 118 41.62 17.72 7.04
N HIS A 119 40.73 17.79 8.03
CA HIS A 119 41.12 17.76 9.44
C HIS A 119 41.53 16.38 9.97
N ILE A 120 41.09 15.30 9.31
CA ILE A 120 41.29 13.91 9.73
C ILE A 120 42.00 13.15 8.61
N GLY A 121 42.95 12.27 8.99
CA GLY A 121 43.67 11.42 8.04
C GLY A 121 42.75 10.49 7.24
N THR A 122 43.16 10.13 6.03
CA THR A 122 42.38 9.27 5.13
C THR A 122 42.01 7.94 5.77
N ILE A 123 42.97 7.25 6.40
CA ILE A 123 42.75 5.92 7.03
C ILE A 123 41.73 6.00 8.18
N GLU A 124 41.81 7.05 9.00
CA GLU A 124 40.90 7.27 10.11
C GLU A 124 39.47 7.53 9.59
N ARG A 125 39.34 8.35 8.54
CA ARG A 125 38.05 8.62 7.89
C ARG A 125 37.40 7.35 7.33
N LEU A 126 38.17 6.54 6.60
CA LEU A 126 37.68 5.26 6.08
C LEU A 126 37.15 4.37 7.21
N SER A 127 37.87 4.31 8.33
CA SER A 127 37.51 3.47 9.48
C SER A 127 36.23 3.97 10.17
N ILE A 128 36.14 5.27 10.45
CA ILE A 128 34.98 5.89 11.12
C ILE A 128 33.73 5.74 10.27
N ASN A 129 33.78 6.16 9.00
CA ASN A 129 32.61 6.12 8.12
C ASN A 129 32.24 4.70 7.71
N GLY A 130 33.21 3.79 7.57
CA GLY A 130 32.93 2.37 7.36
C GLY A 130 32.14 1.77 8.53
N PHE A 131 32.57 2.03 9.77
CA PHE A 131 31.85 1.57 10.95
C PHE A 131 30.47 2.23 11.09
N LEU A 132 30.40 3.56 10.94
CA LEU A 132 29.14 4.31 11.05
C LEU A 132 28.14 3.86 9.98
N ALA A 133 28.57 3.67 8.72
CA ALA A 133 27.70 3.18 7.66
C ALA A 133 27.23 1.74 7.92
N MET A 134 28.11 0.85 8.39
CA MET A 134 27.75 -0.50 8.80
C MET A 134 26.67 -0.51 9.90
N TRP A 135 26.90 0.26 10.96
CA TRP A 135 26.00 0.36 12.11
C TRP A 135 24.67 1.03 11.73
N TRP A 136 24.72 2.22 11.13
CA TRP A 136 23.56 3.01 10.75
C TRP A 136 22.73 2.33 9.67
N GLY A 137 23.36 1.89 8.57
CA GLY A 137 22.66 1.28 7.44
C GLY A 137 21.87 0.04 7.87
N SER A 138 22.50 -0.81 8.68
CA SER A 138 21.85 -2.03 9.20
C SER A 138 20.71 -1.71 10.17
N MET A 139 20.88 -0.71 11.03
CA MET A 139 19.82 -0.25 11.94
C MET A 139 18.64 0.37 11.18
N LEU A 140 18.91 1.18 10.15
CA LEU A 140 17.89 1.81 9.34
C LEU A 140 17.08 0.78 8.55
N THR A 141 17.72 -0.26 8.01
CA THR A 141 17.02 -1.39 7.37
C THR A 141 16.06 -2.07 8.35
N VAL A 142 16.53 -2.39 9.56
CA VAL A 142 15.69 -3.02 10.60
C VAL A 142 14.53 -2.11 10.99
N PHE A 143 14.77 -0.82 11.12
CA PHE A 143 13.76 0.19 11.43
C PHE A 143 12.64 0.25 10.39
N LEU A 144 13.00 0.34 9.11
CA LEU A 144 12.03 0.43 8.02
C LEU A 144 11.24 -0.88 7.88
N ASP A 145 11.89 -2.03 8.10
CA ASP A 145 11.23 -3.33 8.14
C ASP A 145 10.20 -3.40 9.28
N PHE A 146 10.58 -3.02 10.51
CA PHE A 146 9.63 -3.00 11.63
C PHE A 146 8.49 -2.01 11.43
N ARG A 147 8.76 -0.80 10.90
CA ARG A 147 7.71 0.16 10.59
C ARG A 147 6.69 -0.42 9.61
N ASN A 148 7.18 -1.13 8.59
CA ASN A 148 6.34 -1.78 7.59
C ASN A 148 5.58 -2.97 8.18
N GLU A 149 6.22 -3.78 9.01
CA GLU A 149 5.60 -4.91 9.71
C GLU A 149 4.49 -4.43 10.65
N ALA A 150 4.75 -3.42 11.48
CA ALA A 150 3.75 -2.85 12.38
C ALA A 150 2.54 -2.30 11.60
N ALA A 151 2.75 -1.66 10.45
CA ALA A 151 1.66 -1.20 9.59
C ALA A 151 0.84 -2.36 9.01
N LYS A 152 1.50 -3.43 8.55
CA LYS A 152 0.85 -4.64 8.04
C LYS A 152 0.10 -5.40 9.14
N GLU A 153 0.71 -5.53 10.31
CA GLU A 153 0.14 -6.20 11.47
C GLU A 153 -1.10 -5.46 11.98
N LYS A 154 -1.04 -4.13 12.11
CA LYS A 154 -2.21 -3.30 12.43
C LYS A 154 -3.35 -3.55 11.43
N LYS A 155 -3.05 -3.59 10.13
CA LYS A 155 -4.04 -3.87 9.09
C LYS A 155 -4.63 -5.28 9.22
N ASN A 156 -3.80 -6.28 9.47
CA ASN A 156 -4.24 -7.67 9.62
C ASN A 156 -5.07 -7.89 10.89
N LEU A 157 -4.69 -7.30 12.02
CA LEU A 157 -5.45 -7.37 13.27
C LEU A 157 -6.80 -6.68 13.13
N ILE A 158 -6.86 -5.51 12.49
CA ILE A 158 -8.13 -4.86 12.17
C ILE A 158 -8.97 -5.74 11.24
N ASN A 159 -8.38 -6.34 10.20
CA ASN A 159 -9.10 -7.24 9.30
C ASN A 159 -9.70 -8.44 10.06
N LYS A 160 -8.93 -9.09 10.94
CA LYS A 160 -9.39 -10.22 11.76
C LYS A 160 -10.47 -9.79 12.75
N ALA A 161 -10.27 -8.68 13.47
CA ALA A 161 -11.26 -8.15 14.41
C ALA A 161 -12.58 -7.81 13.70
N VAL A 162 -12.49 -7.26 12.49
CA VAL A 162 -13.66 -6.99 11.64
C VAL A 162 -14.31 -8.31 11.18
N GLN A 163 -13.55 -9.32 10.75
CA GLN A 163 -14.11 -10.62 10.38
C GLN A 163 -14.87 -11.29 11.53
N ILE A 164 -14.32 -11.22 12.75
CA ILE A 164 -14.97 -11.75 13.95
C ILE A 164 -16.26 -10.97 14.25
N ALA A 165 -16.20 -9.63 14.23
CA ALA A 165 -17.39 -8.80 14.44
C ALA A 165 -18.45 -9.01 13.35
N LEU A 166 -18.04 -9.23 12.10
CA LEU A 166 -18.95 -9.57 10.99
C LEU A 166 -19.64 -10.92 11.22
N ALA A 167 -18.91 -11.93 11.68
CA ALA A 167 -19.48 -13.25 11.99
C ALA A 167 -20.49 -13.20 13.16
N GLU A 168 -20.31 -12.28 14.12
CA GLU A 168 -21.30 -12.03 15.17
C GLU A 168 -22.51 -11.23 14.66
N LEU A 169 -22.29 -10.28 13.75
CA LEU A 169 -23.33 -9.39 13.22
C LEU A 169 -24.18 -10.00 12.09
N GLU A 170 -23.70 -11.03 11.39
CA GLU A 170 -24.51 -11.85 10.47
C GLU A 170 -25.73 -12.50 11.18
N ARG A 171 -25.74 -12.52 12.52
CA ARG A 171 -26.89 -12.96 13.32
C ARG A 171 -27.89 -11.85 13.71
N GLY A 172 -27.76 -10.60 13.21
CA GLY A 172 -28.55 -9.45 13.72
C GLY A 172 -29.25 -8.54 12.69
N GLU A 173 -30.33 -7.88 13.13
CA GLU A 173 -31.18 -6.88 12.42
C GLU A 173 -30.43 -5.67 11.81
N PHE A 174 -29.16 -5.47 12.17
CA PHE A 174 -28.40 -4.29 11.74
C PHE A 174 -28.01 -4.34 10.26
N VAL A 175 -27.61 -5.51 9.76
CA VAL A 175 -27.25 -5.70 8.34
C VAL A 175 -28.45 -5.47 7.45
N SER A 176 -29.63 -5.97 7.83
CA SER A 176 -30.87 -5.74 7.10
C SER A 176 -31.25 -4.26 7.06
N ARG A 177 -31.05 -3.51 8.16
CA ARG A 177 -31.31 -2.05 8.17
C ARG A 177 -30.37 -1.28 7.25
N ILE A 178 -29.06 -1.57 7.28
CA ILE A 178 -28.12 -0.91 6.35
C ILE A 178 -28.50 -1.23 4.91
N ARG A 179 -28.82 -2.49 4.62
CA ARG A 179 -29.24 -2.90 3.27
C ARG A 179 -30.50 -2.14 2.84
N GLU A 180 -31.50 -2.04 3.70
CA GLU A 180 -32.75 -1.32 3.42
C GLU A 180 -32.51 0.19 3.23
N GLU A 181 -31.63 0.79 4.02
CA GLU A 181 -31.26 2.22 3.91
C GLU A 181 -30.49 2.50 2.61
N LEU A 182 -29.56 1.61 2.25
CA LEU A 182 -28.81 1.68 1.00
C LEU A 182 -29.72 1.42 -0.23
N GLU A 183 -30.68 0.51 -0.11
CA GLU A 183 -31.72 0.27 -1.12
C GLU A 183 -32.58 1.52 -1.35
N LYS A 184 -33.00 2.21 -0.28
CA LYS A 184 -33.72 3.49 -0.38
C LYS A 184 -32.88 4.61 -1.00
N GLU A 185 -31.59 4.71 -0.64
CA GLU A 185 -30.67 5.72 -1.20
C GLU A 185 -30.50 5.51 -2.71
N VAL A 186 -30.28 4.26 -3.13
CA VAL A 186 -30.18 3.87 -4.55
C VAL A 186 -31.49 4.10 -5.30
N ASP A 187 -32.63 3.75 -4.71
CA ASP A 187 -33.94 3.92 -5.33
C ASP A 187 -34.25 5.41 -5.56
N ASN A 188 -33.93 6.27 -4.59
CA ASN A 188 -34.04 7.72 -4.73
C ASN A 188 -33.13 8.26 -5.83
N ASP A 189 -31.86 7.83 -5.89
CA ASP A 189 -30.92 8.27 -6.93
C ASP A 189 -31.35 7.82 -8.35
N LEU A 190 -32.11 6.74 -8.49
CA LEU A 190 -32.65 6.25 -9.77
C LEU A 190 -34.07 6.76 -10.08
N ALA A 191 -34.73 7.45 -9.15
CA ALA A 191 -36.10 7.94 -9.32
C ALA A 191 -36.27 8.87 -10.53
N ASP A 192 -35.32 9.80 -10.71
CA ASP A 192 -35.36 10.75 -11.83
C ASP A 192 -35.25 10.05 -13.19
N ALA A 193 -34.37 9.04 -13.29
CA ALA A 193 -34.22 8.27 -14.52
C ALA A 193 -35.50 7.48 -14.85
N ARG A 194 -36.13 6.87 -13.84
CA ARG A 194 -37.42 6.18 -14.00
C ARG A 194 -38.52 7.11 -14.47
N ALA A 195 -38.65 8.27 -13.82
CA ALA A 195 -39.68 9.25 -14.15
C ALA A 195 -39.55 9.75 -15.60
N GLN A 196 -38.32 9.98 -16.08
CA GLN A 196 -38.07 10.39 -17.46
C GLN A 196 -38.45 9.29 -18.48
N VAL A 197 -38.14 8.03 -18.19
CA VAL A 197 -38.51 6.90 -19.07
C VAL A 197 -40.03 6.72 -19.10
N MET A 198 -40.70 6.75 -17.94
CA MET A 198 -42.16 6.60 -17.86
C MET A 198 -42.88 7.76 -18.54
N ALA A 199 -42.47 9.01 -18.32
CA ALA A 199 -43.09 10.17 -18.96
C ALA A 199 -43.02 10.11 -20.50
N ARG A 200 -41.94 9.56 -21.05
CA ARG A 200 -41.81 9.37 -22.50
C ARG A 200 -42.59 8.18 -23.03
N LEU A 201 -42.74 7.13 -22.22
CA LEU A 201 -43.59 6.01 -22.56
C LEU A 201 -45.07 6.43 -22.63
N ASP A 202 -45.53 7.23 -21.66
CA ASP A 202 -46.91 7.76 -21.64
C ASP A 202 -47.20 8.71 -22.82
N ASP A 203 -46.24 9.58 -23.17
CA ASP A 203 -46.28 10.44 -24.36
C ASP A 203 -46.41 9.60 -25.65
N LEU A 204 -45.76 8.44 -25.70
CA LEU A 204 -45.83 7.51 -26.82
C LEU A 204 -47.13 6.74 -26.91
N GLU A 205 -47.64 6.21 -25.79
CA GLU A 205 -48.90 5.48 -25.75
C GLU A 205 -50.10 6.40 -26.08
N SER A 206 -50.05 7.66 -25.64
CA SER A 206 -51.06 8.66 -25.97
C SER A 206 -51.02 9.06 -27.46
N THR A 207 -49.82 9.21 -28.05
CA THR A 207 -49.67 9.57 -29.47
C THR A 207 -49.99 8.41 -30.44
N HIS A 208 -49.79 7.17 -30.02
CA HIS A 208 -50.11 5.97 -30.82
C HIS A 208 -51.61 5.66 -30.96
N ARG A 209 -52.49 6.29 -30.16
CA ARG A 209 -53.94 6.20 -30.39
C ARG A 209 -54.39 6.90 -31.69
N ASP A 210 -53.61 7.86 -32.20
CA ASP A 210 -54.06 8.75 -33.28
C ASP A 210 -53.29 8.62 -34.61
N ASN A 211 -52.09 7.99 -34.68
CA ASN A 211 -51.34 7.87 -35.94
C ASN A 211 -50.40 6.65 -36.02
N ALA A 212 -50.67 5.74 -36.96
CA ALA A 212 -49.95 4.47 -37.17
C ALA A 212 -48.59 4.56 -37.91
N GLY A 213 -48.05 5.77 -38.16
CA GLY A 213 -46.91 5.98 -39.05
C GLY A 213 -45.62 6.55 -38.44
N LEU A 214 -45.59 6.90 -37.15
CA LEU A 214 -44.49 7.68 -36.54
C LEU A 214 -43.57 6.88 -35.59
N GLY A 215 -43.74 5.56 -35.46
CA GLY A 215 -43.12 4.74 -34.41
C GLY A 215 -41.58 4.72 -34.35
N SER A 216 -40.87 4.81 -35.49
CA SER A 216 -39.40 4.62 -35.52
C SER A 216 -38.58 5.78 -34.94
N VAL A 217 -39.07 7.02 -35.04
CA VAL A 217 -38.35 8.22 -34.54
C VAL A 217 -38.41 8.32 -33.02
N HIS A 218 -39.47 7.81 -32.39
CA HIS A 218 -39.69 7.93 -30.95
C HIS A 218 -39.08 6.76 -30.14
N TRP A 219 -38.87 5.58 -30.72
CA TRP A 219 -38.19 4.48 -30.00
C TRP A 219 -36.70 4.74 -29.84
N GLY A 220 -36.08 5.47 -30.79
CA GLY A 220 -34.69 5.90 -30.69
C GLY A 220 -34.43 6.85 -29.51
N SER A 221 -35.40 7.70 -29.14
CA SER A 221 -35.25 8.59 -27.99
C SER A 221 -35.35 7.86 -26.65
N ILE A 222 -36.16 6.79 -26.56
CA ILE A 222 -36.18 5.91 -25.37
C ILE A 222 -34.86 5.13 -25.24
N SER A 223 -34.32 4.59 -26.34
CA SER A 223 -32.99 3.95 -26.30
C SER A 223 -31.94 4.92 -25.77
N ALA A 224 -31.91 6.16 -26.28
CA ALA A 224 -30.98 7.18 -25.83
C ALA A 224 -31.15 7.51 -24.34
N LEU A 225 -32.39 7.58 -23.83
CA LEU A 225 -32.66 7.79 -22.41
C LEU A 225 -32.19 6.62 -21.54
N LEU A 226 -32.36 5.38 -21.99
CA LEU A 226 -31.86 4.20 -21.28
C LEU A 226 -30.33 4.15 -21.27
N GLN A 227 -29.68 4.50 -22.38
CA GLN A 227 -28.23 4.62 -22.44
C GLN A 227 -27.71 5.72 -21.50
N ASN A 228 -28.37 6.87 -21.45
CA ASN A 228 -28.03 7.96 -20.53
C ASN A 228 -28.27 7.57 -19.06
N ALA A 229 -29.38 6.90 -18.74
CA ALA A 229 -29.64 6.39 -17.39
C ALA A 229 -28.56 5.38 -16.95
N ALA A 230 -28.14 4.49 -17.87
CA ALA A 230 -27.07 3.54 -17.62
C ALA A 230 -25.70 4.22 -17.44
N HIS A 231 -25.40 5.28 -18.20
CA HIS A 231 -24.09 5.94 -18.19
C HIS A 231 -23.93 7.02 -17.13
N ASP A 232 -24.97 7.82 -16.87
CA ASP A 232 -24.89 9.01 -16.01
C ASP A 232 -25.46 8.72 -14.62
N SER A 233 -26.64 8.10 -14.53
CA SER A 233 -27.28 7.83 -13.23
C SER A 233 -26.63 6.63 -12.53
N VAL A 234 -26.60 5.45 -13.17
CA VAL A 234 -26.08 4.22 -12.52
C VAL A 234 -24.58 4.34 -12.21
N ARG A 235 -23.80 4.94 -13.11
CA ARG A 235 -22.36 5.14 -12.91
C ARG A 235 -22.03 6.11 -11.79
N SER A 236 -22.76 7.24 -11.70
CA SER A 236 -22.50 8.24 -10.66
C SER A 236 -22.82 7.72 -9.26
N VAL A 237 -23.87 6.90 -9.12
CA VAL A 237 -24.19 6.20 -7.86
C VAL A 237 -23.09 5.21 -7.50
N SER A 238 -22.67 4.38 -8.44
CA SER A 238 -21.57 3.42 -8.23
C SER A 238 -20.26 4.10 -7.78
N GLN A 239 -19.89 5.23 -8.40
CA GLN A 239 -18.69 5.98 -8.04
C GLN A 239 -18.80 6.64 -6.67
N ARG A 240 -19.97 7.20 -6.31
CA ARG A 240 -20.23 7.75 -4.97
C ARG A 240 -20.06 6.68 -3.89
N LEU A 241 -20.64 5.49 -4.10
CA LEU A 241 -20.49 4.34 -3.20
C LEU A 241 -19.03 3.89 -3.10
N TRP A 242 -18.28 3.86 -4.20
CA TRP A 242 -16.86 3.47 -4.20
C TRP A 242 -15.98 4.47 -3.44
N LYS A 243 -16.18 5.78 -3.64
CA LYS A 243 -15.38 6.82 -2.96
C LYS A 243 -15.57 6.81 -1.44
N LYS A 244 -16.77 6.42 -0.97
CA LYS A 244 -17.09 6.23 0.46
C LYS A 244 -16.28 5.09 1.10
N THR A 245 -15.63 4.24 0.30
CA THR A 245 -14.94 3.02 0.75
C THR A 245 -13.42 3.17 0.91
N GLU A 246 -12.83 4.27 0.43
CA GLU A 246 -11.37 4.36 0.23
C GLU A 246 -10.57 4.90 1.44
N GLU A 247 -11.21 5.47 2.48
CA GLU A 247 -10.49 6.22 3.53
C GLU A 247 -10.87 5.88 4.99
N ILE A 248 -10.60 4.66 5.48
CA ILE A 248 -10.79 4.36 6.93
C ILE A 248 -9.62 3.57 7.52
N TYR A 249 -8.40 4.08 7.33
CA TYR A 249 -7.27 3.66 8.16
C TYR A 249 -6.51 4.89 8.65
N PRO A 250 -6.63 5.27 9.94
CA PRO A 250 -5.80 6.32 10.47
C PRO A 250 -4.33 5.88 10.41
N LYS A 251 -3.56 6.57 9.56
CA LYS A 251 -2.10 6.41 9.49
C LYS A 251 -1.54 6.74 10.86
N THR A 252 -0.69 5.88 11.39
CA THR A 252 0.03 6.16 12.63
C THR A 252 1.09 7.23 12.33
N PRO A 253 0.99 8.45 12.88
CA PRO A 253 1.97 9.49 12.60
C PRO A 253 3.35 9.09 13.11
N TRP A 254 4.38 9.45 12.34
CA TRP A 254 5.77 9.03 12.61
C TRP A 254 6.34 9.58 13.93
N TRP A 255 5.78 10.70 14.45
CA TRP A 255 6.23 11.30 15.71
C TRP A 255 5.94 10.42 16.94
N ILE A 256 5.01 9.46 16.84
CA ILE A 256 4.69 8.53 17.94
C ILE A 256 5.94 7.76 18.37
N VAL A 257 6.82 7.46 17.42
CA VAL A 257 8.12 6.82 17.70
C VAL A 257 8.93 7.66 18.69
N GLY A 258 9.05 8.97 18.47
CA GLY A 258 9.81 9.86 19.36
C GLY A 258 9.20 9.98 20.75
N VAL A 259 7.87 10.00 20.85
CA VAL A 259 7.16 10.02 22.14
C VAL A 259 7.36 8.71 22.90
N ASN A 260 7.33 7.57 22.21
CA ASN A 260 7.51 6.26 22.83
C ASN A 260 8.95 6.03 23.30
N VAL A 261 9.95 6.57 22.58
CA VAL A 261 11.35 6.58 23.03
C VAL A 261 11.46 7.25 24.39
N LEU A 262 10.84 8.42 24.53
CA LEU A 262 10.89 9.18 25.78
C LEU A 262 10.13 8.50 26.93
N ARG A 263 9.08 7.72 26.64
CA ARG A 263 8.20 7.14 27.66
C ARG A 263 8.61 5.75 28.14
N GLU A 264 9.24 4.95 27.28
CA GLU A 264 9.35 3.51 27.52
C GLU A 264 10.73 2.92 27.25
N GLN A 265 11.65 3.65 26.61
CA GLN A 265 12.95 3.06 26.24
C GLN A 265 14.05 3.31 27.27
N PRO A 266 14.86 2.28 27.59
CA PRO A 266 16.09 2.45 28.35
C PRO A 266 17.21 3.00 27.46
N LEU A 267 18.19 3.64 28.10
CA LEU A 267 19.44 4.04 27.46
C LEU A 267 20.30 2.79 27.20
N ARG A 268 21.11 2.81 26.13
CA ARG A 268 22.00 1.70 25.74
C ARG A 268 23.48 2.03 26.03
N PRO A 269 23.97 1.83 27.27
CA PRO A 269 25.29 2.30 27.70
C PRO A 269 26.45 1.85 26.80
N LEU A 270 26.55 0.54 26.52
CA LEU A 270 27.65 0.00 25.72
C LEU A 270 27.66 0.51 24.28
N LEU A 271 26.47 0.65 23.68
CA LEU A 271 26.33 1.11 22.31
C LEU A 271 26.64 2.61 22.18
N LEU A 272 26.16 3.42 23.12
CA LEU A 272 26.45 4.86 23.17
C LEU A 272 27.94 5.12 23.42
N ALA A 273 28.54 4.43 24.40
CA ALA A 273 29.97 4.52 24.69
C ALA A 273 30.84 4.07 23.51
N GLY A 274 30.47 2.96 22.85
CA GLY A 274 31.20 2.45 21.69
C GLY A 274 31.16 3.41 20.49
N ILE A 275 30.00 4.03 20.23
CA ILE A 275 29.88 4.99 19.13
C ILE A 275 30.64 6.28 19.44
N ASP A 276 30.57 6.82 20.67
CA ASP A 276 31.35 8.00 21.06
C ASP A 276 32.86 7.73 20.94
N LEU A 277 33.33 6.56 21.38
CA LEU A 277 34.74 6.16 21.27
C LEU A 277 35.22 6.12 19.81
N ILE A 278 34.44 5.52 18.91
CA ILE A 278 34.81 5.38 17.49
C ILE A 278 34.68 6.71 16.75
N ALA A 279 33.62 7.48 17.01
CA ALA A 279 33.33 8.71 16.29
C ALA A 279 34.19 9.90 16.76
N ALA A 280 34.39 10.05 18.08
CA ALA A 280 35.10 11.20 18.65
C ALA A 280 36.56 10.88 19.02
N GLY A 281 36.88 9.62 19.31
CA GLY A 281 38.21 9.22 19.80
C GLY A 281 39.38 9.59 18.89
N PRO A 282 39.36 9.23 17.59
CA PRO A 282 40.47 9.53 16.68
C PRO A 282 40.77 11.02 16.56
N GLY A 283 39.73 11.86 16.41
CA GLY A 283 39.89 13.31 16.34
C GLY A 283 40.51 13.92 17.59
N GLN A 284 40.19 13.38 18.78
CA GLN A 284 40.79 13.81 20.04
C GLN A 284 42.28 13.41 20.14
N ILE A 285 42.62 12.19 19.72
CA ILE A 285 44.01 11.71 19.72
C ILE A 285 44.88 12.52 18.77
N HIS A 286 44.37 12.80 17.57
CA HIS A 286 45.07 13.61 16.57
C HIS A 286 45.33 15.04 17.07
N LEU A 287 44.34 15.65 17.74
CA LEU A 287 44.46 17.03 18.21
C LEU A 287 45.32 17.18 19.49
N LEU A 288 45.13 16.30 20.47
CA LEU A 288 45.69 16.46 21.82
C LEU A 288 46.90 15.56 22.10
N GLY A 289 47.14 14.58 21.22
CA GLY A 289 48.07 13.48 21.44
C GLY A 289 47.52 12.41 22.39
N ALA A 290 48.03 11.19 22.26
CA ALA A 290 47.53 10.03 23.01
C ALA A 290 47.56 10.21 24.54
N ALA A 291 48.62 10.84 25.07
CA ALA A 291 48.81 11.02 26.51
C ALA A 291 47.71 11.87 27.19
N ARG A 292 47.16 12.86 26.48
CA ARG A 292 46.09 13.75 26.99
C ARG A 292 44.71 13.29 26.55
N ALA A 293 44.59 12.75 25.34
CA ALA A 293 43.33 12.28 24.78
C ALA A 293 42.78 11.03 25.49
N ILE A 294 43.63 10.04 25.79
CA ILE A 294 43.18 8.76 26.39
C ILE A 294 42.50 8.99 27.75
N PRO A 295 43.08 9.73 28.72
CA PRO A 295 42.40 10.01 29.99
C PRO A 295 41.06 10.73 29.81
N LEU A 296 40.99 11.69 28.88
CA LEU A 296 39.76 12.45 28.59
C LEU A 296 38.67 11.54 28.00
N ILE A 297 39.02 10.71 27.03
CA ILE A 297 38.12 9.71 26.41
C ILE A 297 37.62 8.72 27.47
N CYS A 298 38.51 8.20 28.33
CA CYS A 298 38.13 7.32 29.42
C CYS A 298 37.18 7.99 30.41
N ALA A 299 37.46 9.23 30.82
CA ALA A 299 36.60 9.98 31.73
C ALA A 299 35.20 10.22 31.14
N VAL A 300 35.11 10.60 29.86
CA VAL A 300 33.84 10.79 29.15
C VAL A 300 33.09 9.46 28.99
N THR A 301 33.80 8.38 28.67
CA THR A 301 33.21 7.04 28.56
C THR A 301 32.62 6.58 29.89
N VAL A 302 33.36 6.77 30.99
CA VAL A 302 32.87 6.44 32.34
C VAL A 302 31.65 7.28 32.68
N LEU A 303 31.65 8.59 32.37
CA LEU A 303 30.49 9.46 32.56
C LEU A 303 29.26 8.94 31.80
N ILE A 304 29.42 8.61 30.51
CA ILE A 304 28.35 8.06 29.66
C ILE A 304 27.78 6.77 30.26
N LEU A 305 28.66 5.81 30.63
CA LEU A 305 28.25 4.53 31.21
C LEU A 305 27.55 4.72 32.56
N PHE A 306 28.12 5.54 33.44
CA PHE A 306 27.59 5.81 34.77
C PHE A 306 26.21 6.48 34.70
N THR A 307 26.05 7.52 33.87
CA THR A 307 24.77 8.19 33.67
C THR A 307 23.72 7.26 33.06
N CYS A 308 24.10 6.42 32.09
CA CYS A 308 23.17 5.43 31.52
C CYS A 308 22.73 4.37 32.53
N LEU A 309 23.65 3.81 33.32
CA LEU A 309 23.34 2.76 34.29
C LEU A 309 22.45 3.30 35.43
N ILE A 310 22.76 4.49 35.95
CA ILE A 310 21.96 5.15 36.98
C ILE A 310 20.61 5.58 36.40
N GLY A 311 20.60 6.19 35.22
CA GLY A 311 19.38 6.59 34.53
C GLY A 311 18.44 5.40 34.34
N ASN A 312 18.95 4.29 33.84
CA ASN A 312 18.18 3.05 33.66
C ASN A 312 17.65 2.50 35.00
N SER A 313 18.51 2.42 36.02
CA SER A 313 18.08 1.94 37.35
C SER A 313 17.00 2.84 37.99
N LEU A 314 17.09 4.16 37.80
CA LEU A 314 16.10 5.11 38.27
C LEU A 314 14.79 5.02 37.47
N MET A 315 14.88 4.84 36.15
CA MET A 315 13.71 4.63 35.28
C MET A 315 12.93 3.37 35.67
N ASP A 316 13.64 2.27 35.98
CA ASP A 316 13.03 1.03 36.47
C ASP A 316 12.39 1.21 37.86
N LYS A 317 13.00 1.99 38.76
CA LYS A 317 12.51 2.21 40.13
C LYS A 317 11.37 3.21 40.20
N PHE A 318 11.33 4.21 39.31
CA PHE A 318 10.33 5.28 39.31
C PHE A 318 9.70 5.48 37.92
N PRO A 319 8.85 4.54 37.45
CA PRO A 319 8.26 4.61 36.10
C PRO A 319 7.44 5.87 35.83
N GLN A 320 6.81 6.46 36.86
CA GLN A 320 6.02 7.69 36.74
C GLN A 320 6.84 8.89 36.27
N PHE A 321 8.14 8.91 36.60
CA PHE A 321 9.06 9.99 36.24
C PHE A 321 10.01 9.59 35.09
N HIS A 322 9.73 8.49 34.37
CA HIS A 322 10.60 7.95 33.32
C HIS A 322 11.06 9.03 32.33
N VAL A 323 10.12 9.79 31.76
CA VAL A 323 10.42 10.87 30.79
C VAL A 323 11.37 11.90 31.38
N HIS A 324 11.15 12.32 32.63
CA HIS A 324 11.99 13.31 33.29
C HIS A 324 13.40 12.76 33.57
N ILE A 325 13.50 11.52 34.04
CA ILE A 325 14.79 10.86 34.30
C ILE A 325 15.57 10.67 33.00
N PHE A 326 14.89 10.30 31.91
CA PHE A 326 15.49 10.17 30.58
C PHE A 326 16.03 11.52 30.07
N LEU A 327 15.23 12.59 30.17
CA LEU A 327 15.65 13.94 29.78
C LEU A 327 16.81 14.48 30.64
N ILE A 328 16.77 14.25 31.96
CA ILE A 328 17.87 14.61 32.87
C ILE A 328 19.13 13.84 32.49
N SER A 329 19.01 12.54 32.20
CA SER A 329 20.14 11.70 31.77
C SER A 329 20.75 12.22 30.46
N ILE A 330 19.94 12.61 29.48
CA ILE A 330 20.42 13.28 28.26
C ILE A 330 21.17 14.55 28.63
N GLY A 331 20.59 15.42 29.45
CA GLY A 331 21.22 16.68 29.87
C GLY A 331 22.58 16.46 30.53
N VAL A 332 22.68 15.49 31.44
CA VAL A 332 23.93 15.11 32.11
C VAL A 332 24.95 14.55 31.12
N MET A 333 24.54 13.68 30.18
CA MET A 333 25.45 13.18 29.14
C MET A 333 25.95 14.30 28.22
N GLN A 334 25.13 15.31 27.94
CA GLN A 334 25.54 16.47 27.14
C GLN A 334 26.56 17.37 27.84
N LEU A 335 26.71 17.30 29.17
CA LEU A 335 27.80 17.98 29.90
C LEU A 335 29.20 17.47 29.48
N SER A 336 29.29 16.32 28.82
CA SER A 336 30.54 15.85 28.20
C SER A 336 31.05 16.80 27.12
N VAL A 337 30.19 17.56 26.43
CA VAL A 337 30.59 18.51 25.39
C VAL A 337 31.33 19.72 25.96
N PRO A 338 30.78 20.51 26.91
CA PRO A 338 31.52 21.61 27.52
C PRO A 338 32.73 21.13 28.32
N LEU A 339 32.69 19.93 28.91
CA LEU A 339 33.86 19.33 29.55
C LEU A 339 35.01 19.13 28.54
N ARG A 340 34.72 18.51 27.39
CA ARG A 340 35.70 18.37 26.30
C ARG A 340 36.15 19.72 25.77
N ALA A 341 35.24 20.68 25.62
CA ALA A 341 35.57 22.03 25.18
C ALA A 341 36.55 22.74 26.14
N HIS A 342 36.32 22.63 27.45
CA HIS A 342 37.20 23.23 28.46
C HIS A 342 38.63 22.67 28.38
N PHE A 343 38.80 21.36 28.32
CA PHE A 343 40.12 20.75 28.19
C PHE A 343 40.77 20.99 26.82
N ARG A 344 39.96 21.01 25.75
CA ARG A 344 40.41 21.33 24.39
C ARG A 344 40.97 22.75 24.35
N GLU A 345 40.29 23.72 24.95
CA GLU A 345 40.74 25.12 25.04
C GLU A 345 41.96 25.29 25.96
N LEU A 346 42.01 24.58 27.09
CA LEU A 346 43.14 24.61 28.03
C LEU A 346 44.44 24.13 27.39
N TRP A 347 44.37 23.08 26.56
CA TRP A 347 45.56 22.46 25.96
C TRP A 347 45.90 23.00 24.58
N VAL A 348 44.90 23.41 23.80
CA VAL A 348 45.04 23.99 22.46
C VAL A 348 44.06 25.16 22.32
N PRO A 349 44.47 26.39 22.66
CA PRO A 349 43.60 27.57 22.59
C PRO A 349 43.01 27.78 21.19
N GLY A 350 41.76 28.22 21.13
CA GLY A 350 41.01 28.47 19.90
C GLY A 350 40.43 27.23 19.23
N SER A 351 40.66 26.03 19.79
CA SER A 351 40.17 24.80 19.19
C SER A 351 38.74 24.44 19.61
N ALA A 352 38.16 25.04 20.65
CA ALA A 352 36.81 24.70 21.14
C ALA A 352 35.75 25.78 20.84
N ALA A 353 35.67 26.25 19.60
CA ALA A 353 34.72 27.29 19.20
C ALA A 353 33.25 26.94 19.49
N LEU A 354 32.41 27.95 19.78
CA LEU A 354 31.02 27.75 20.20
C LEU A 354 30.17 27.01 19.16
N ASN A 355 30.39 27.27 17.87
CA ASN A 355 29.75 26.56 16.77
C ASN A 355 30.06 25.05 16.76
N TRP A 356 31.29 24.65 17.07
CA TRP A 356 31.65 23.25 17.26
C TRP A 356 30.88 22.64 18.43
N GLN A 357 30.83 23.33 19.57
CA GLN A 357 30.09 22.85 20.76
C GLN A 357 28.61 22.63 20.47
N VAL A 358 27.95 23.59 19.79
CA VAL A 358 26.53 23.48 19.40
C VAL A 358 26.33 22.28 18.46
N THR A 359 27.22 22.09 17.49
CA THR A 359 27.14 20.96 16.55
C THR A 359 27.27 19.61 17.28
N GLN A 360 28.20 19.51 18.24
CA GLN A 360 28.39 18.30 19.06
C GLN A 360 27.19 18.03 19.98
N LEU A 361 26.56 19.06 20.56
CA LEU A 361 25.35 18.92 21.37
C LEU A 361 24.19 18.36 20.55
N VAL A 362 23.95 18.94 19.37
CA VAL A 362 22.87 18.49 18.46
C VAL A 362 23.14 17.06 17.98
N ALA A 363 24.36 16.75 17.56
CA ALA A 363 24.75 15.41 17.13
C ALA A 363 24.61 14.38 18.26
N GLY A 364 25.01 14.73 19.49
CA GLY A 364 24.88 13.88 20.67
C GLY A 364 23.41 13.57 21.01
N ILE A 365 22.53 14.58 20.94
CA ILE A 365 21.08 14.37 21.14
C ILE A 365 20.53 13.46 20.04
N ILE A 366 20.83 13.73 18.77
CA ILE A 366 20.39 12.90 17.65
C ILE A 366 20.88 11.46 17.84
N LEU A 367 22.15 11.25 18.21
CA LEU A 367 22.71 9.93 18.45
C LEU A 367 21.97 9.18 19.57
N ILE A 368 21.68 9.83 20.69
CA ILE A 368 20.93 9.22 21.79
C ILE A 368 19.51 8.84 21.34
N PHE A 369 18.82 9.74 20.64
CA PHE A 369 17.48 9.45 20.11
C PHE A 369 17.48 8.35 19.05
N LEU A 370 18.50 8.26 18.19
CA LEU A 370 18.61 7.18 17.21
C LEU A 370 18.84 5.84 17.92
N THR A 371 19.85 5.76 18.80
CA THR A 371 20.23 4.53 19.48
C THR A 371 19.12 3.97 20.39
N SER A 372 18.41 4.83 21.12
CA SER A 372 17.25 4.48 21.95
C SER A 372 15.97 4.30 21.11
N GLY A 373 15.84 5.07 20.02
CA GLY A 373 14.83 5.03 18.95
C GLY A 373 14.48 3.64 18.45
N PHE A 374 15.52 2.90 18.10
CA PHE A 374 15.37 1.58 17.51
C PHE A 374 14.85 0.53 18.49
N GLY A 375 15.08 0.72 19.80
CA GLY A 375 14.47 -0.12 20.84
C GLY A 375 12.95 0.06 20.91
N ALA A 376 12.49 1.31 20.80
CA ALA A 376 11.06 1.68 20.89
C ALA A 376 10.22 0.96 19.86
N ILE A 377 10.75 0.75 18.66
CA ILE A 377 10.00 0.16 17.56
C ILE A 377 9.91 -1.36 17.67
N ARG A 378 10.99 -2.02 18.12
CA ARG A 378 10.95 -3.45 18.45
C ARG A 378 9.97 -3.70 19.60
N TYR A 379 10.03 -2.85 20.63
CA TYR A 379 9.11 -2.93 21.76
C TYR A 379 7.67 -2.62 21.34
N MET A 380 7.45 -1.60 20.49
CA MET A 380 6.15 -1.24 19.94
C MET A 380 5.53 -2.36 19.10
N SER A 381 6.27 -3.20 18.37
CA SER A 381 5.67 -4.37 17.70
C SER A 381 5.12 -5.37 18.72
N LEU A 382 5.88 -5.66 19.79
CA LEU A 382 5.46 -6.56 20.86
C LEU A 382 4.30 -5.99 21.69
N GLN A 383 4.34 -4.69 21.96
CA GLN A 383 3.35 -4.00 22.76
C GLN A 383 2.14 -3.59 21.93
N THR A 384 2.25 -3.41 20.61
CA THR A 384 1.08 -3.33 19.71
C THR A 384 0.33 -4.64 19.82
N ARG A 385 0.98 -5.80 19.86
CA ARG A 385 0.28 -7.09 20.08
C ARG A 385 -0.39 -7.18 21.46
N ALA A 386 0.27 -6.72 22.52
CA ALA A 386 -0.24 -6.77 23.89
C ALA A 386 -1.34 -5.71 24.16
N ASN A 387 -1.12 -4.48 23.74
CA ASN A 387 -2.09 -3.38 23.80
C ASN A 387 -3.22 -3.60 22.80
N PHE A 388 -3.02 -4.23 21.62
CA PHE A 388 -4.16 -4.70 20.83
C PHE A 388 -4.99 -5.70 21.63
N ARG A 389 -4.41 -6.55 22.50
CA ARG A 389 -5.24 -7.42 23.35
C ARG A 389 -5.99 -6.66 24.45
N SER A 390 -5.49 -5.53 24.96
CA SER A 390 -6.12 -4.78 26.06
C SER A 390 -6.91 -3.53 25.67
N GLU A 391 -6.58 -2.86 24.56
CA GLU A 391 -7.25 -1.67 23.99
C GLU A 391 -8.34 -2.05 22.97
N LEU A 392 -8.65 -3.34 22.81
CA LEU A 392 -9.92 -3.81 22.20
C LEU A 392 -11.10 -3.47 23.13
N VAL A 393 -11.26 -2.18 23.44
CA VAL A 393 -12.52 -1.64 23.97
C VAL A 393 -13.56 -1.87 22.88
N HIS A 394 -14.53 -2.74 23.15
CA HIS A 394 -15.60 -3.17 22.24
C HIS A 394 -16.20 -2.04 21.39
N GLU A 395 -16.30 -0.83 21.94
CA GLU A 395 -16.88 0.35 21.30
C GLU A 395 -16.16 0.83 20.01
N ARG A 396 -14.83 0.68 19.94
CA ARG A 396 -14.05 1.06 18.74
C ARG A 396 -14.08 -0.03 17.67
N ILE A 397 -14.19 -1.30 18.08
CA ILE A 397 -14.39 -2.42 17.14
C ILE A 397 -15.77 -2.30 16.53
N ASP A 398 -16.80 -2.06 17.33
CA ASP A 398 -18.17 -1.94 16.84
C ASP A 398 -18.29 -0.79 15.84
N SER A 399 -17.71 0.37 16.12
CA SER A 399 -17.73 1.50 15.16
C SER A 399 -16.93 1.20 13.88
N ILE A 400 -15.76 0.56 13.97
CA ILE A 400 -14.96 0.17 12.80
C ILE A 400 -15.64 -0.95 12.00
N ALA A 401 -16.21 -1.96 12.68
CA ALA A 401 -16.93 -3.08 12.08
C ALA A 401 -18.23 -2.62 11.41
N ARG A 402 -19.02 -1.76 12.08
CA ARG A 402 -20.21 -1.13 11.49
C ARG A 402 -19.86 -0.29 10.27
N SER A 403 -18.81 0.53 10.36
CA SER A 403 -18.36 1.33 9.22
C SER A 403 -17.85 0.46 8.05
N ARG A 404 -17.17 -0.64 8.35
CA ARG A 404 -16.76 -1.66 7.36
C ARG A 404 -17.94 -2.39 6.72
N GLN A 405 -18.99 -2.73 7.48
CA GLN A 405 -20.21 -3.33 6.93
C GLN A 405 -20.86 -2.41 5.92
N ILE A 406 -21.01 -1.13 6.27
CA ILE A 406 -21.52 -0.11 5.35
C ILE A 406 -20.66 -0.06 4.09
N VAL A 407 -19.34 -0.08 4.23
CA VAL A 407 -18.38 -0.12 3.11
C VAL A 407 -18.53 -1.38 2.26
N GLN A 408 -18.66 -2.57 2.85
CA GLN A 408 -18.77 -3.83 2.12
C GLN A 408 -20.12 -3.93 1.38
N ILE A 409 -21.22 -3.60 2.06
CA ILE A 409 -22.56 -3.56 1.47
C ILE A 409 -22.61 -2.50 0.35
N ALA A 410 -22.00 -1.34 0.55
CA ALA A 410 -21.87 -0.32 -0.49
C ALA A 410 -21.03 -0.79 -1.68
N GLN A 411 -19.96 -1.58 -1.45
CA GLN A 411 -19.16 -2.18 -2.52
C GLN A 411 -19.92 -3.26 -3.28
N GLU A 412 -20.66 -4.12 -2.58
CA GLU A 412 -21.52 -5.14 -3.18
C GLU A 412 -22.63 -4.49 -4.02
N ALA A 413 -23.34 -3.50 -3.47
CA ALA A 413 -24.31 -2.71 -4.20
C ALA A 413 -23.69 -2.00 -5.41
N SER A 414 -22.53 -1.34 -5.24
CA SER A 414 -21.82 -0.70 -6.36
C SER A 414 -21.44 -1.69 -7.45
N LYS A 415 -20.99 -2.90 -7.10
CA LYS A 415 -20.68 -3.99 -8.06
C LYS A 415 -21.93 -4.49 -8.81
N VAL A 416 -23.08 -4.56 -8.14
CA VAL A 416 -24.36 -4.97 -8.75
C VAL A 416 -24.87 -3.88 -9.68
N LEU A 417 -24.91 -2.62 -9.21
CA LEU A 417 -25.31 -1.46 -9.99
C LEU A 417 -24.43 -1.31 -11.24
N HIS A 418 -23.11 -1.30 -11.05
CA HIS A 418 -22.15 -1.09 -12.13
C HIS A 418 -22.08 -2.24 -13.13
N GLY A 419 -22.23 -3.48 -12.67
CA GLY A 419 -22.09 -4.66 -13.52
C GLY A 419 -23.40 -5.10 -14.14
N ALA A 420 -24.39 -5.45 -13.32
CA ALA A 420 -25.60 -6.13 -13.77
C ALA A 420 -26.61 -5.15 -14.37
N ILE A 421 -26.93 -4.06 -13.66
CA ILE A 421 -27.97 -3.11 -14.12
C ILE A 421 -27.50 -2.35 -15.35
N GLN A 422 -26.28 -1.79 -15.31
CA GLN A 422 -25.74 -1.04 -16.45
C GLN A 422 -25.72 -1.90 -17.73
N THR A 423 -25.30 -3.16 -17.61
CA THR A 423 -25.24 -4.10 -18.74
C THR A 423 -26.63 -4.43 -19.27
N ARG A 424 -27.60 -4.67 -18.39
CA ARG A 424 -28.99 -4.95 -18.76
C ARG A 424 -29.69 -3.77 -19.43
N LEU A 425 -29.53 -2.55 -18.89
CA LEU A 425 -30.11 -1.35 -19.51
C LEU A 425 -29.55 -1.08 -20.90
N ILE A 426 -28.24 -1.32 -21.11
CA ILE A 426 -27.62 -1.22 -22.44
C ILE A 426 -28.16 -2.30 -23.38
N ALA A 427 -28.35 -3.54 -22.90
CA ALA A 427 -28.96 -4.60 -23.70
C ALA A 427 -30.39 -4.23 -24.13
N CYS A 428 -31.24 -3.75 -23.21
CA CYS A 428 -32.59 -3.29 -23.53
C CYS A 428 -32.58 -2.14 -24.54
N ALA A 429 -31.67 -1.17 -24.39
CA ALA A 429 -31.52 -0.06 -25.33
C ALA A 429 -31.17 -0.56 -26.75
N MET A 430 -30.25 -1.53 -26.86
CA MET A 430 -29.89 -2.14 -28.15
C MET A 430 -31.05 -2.93 -28.77
N VAL A 431 -31.84 -3.66 -27.96
CA VAL A 431 -33.05 -4.36 -28.45
C VAL A 431 -34.06 -3.35 -28.96
N ILE A 432 -34.24 -2.22 -28.27
CA ILE A 432 -35.14 -1.12 -28.69
C ILE A 432 -34.68 -0.50 -30.02
N GLU A 433 -33.37 -0.28 -30.20
CA GLU A 433 -32.82 0.19 -31.48
C GLU A 433 -33.06 -0.79 -32.63
N ARG A 434 -32.82 -2.09 -32.39
CA ARG A 434 -33.08 -3.14 -33.40
C ARG A 434 -34.57 -3.26 -33.70
N ALA A 435 -35.43 -3.18 -32.68
CA ALA A 435 -36.87 -3.19 -32.82
C ALA A 435 -37.35 -1.98 -33.63
N SER A 436 -36.76 -0.80 -33.43
CA SER A 436 -37.05 0.41 -34.21
C SER A 436 -36.70 0.25 -35.68
N ALA A 437 -35.54 -0.33 -35.98
CA ALA A 437 -35.12 -0.59 -37.35
C ALA A 437 -36.01 -1.62 -38.07
N THR A 438 -36.58 -2.58 -37.33
CA THR A 438 -37.38 -3.69 -37.88
C THR A 438 -38.88 -3.51 -37.74
N GLY A 439 -39.35 -2.48 -37.02
CA GLY A 439 -40.76 -2.27 -36.70
C GLY A 439 -41.36 -3.29 -35.73
N ASN A 440 -40.54 -4.04 -34.98
CA ASN A 440 -41.01 -5.11 -34.10
C ASN A 440 -41.54 -4.58 -32.76
N HIS A 441 -42.83 -4.26 -32.74
CA HIS A 441 -43.53 -3.67 -31.60
C HIS A 441 -43.57 -4.57 -30.34
N LYS A 442 -43.50 -5.90 -30.52
CA LYS A 442 -43.49 -6.85 -29.41
C LYS A 442 -42.14 -6.86 -28.69
N ALA A 443 -41.04 -6.89 -29.45
CA ALA A 443 -39.69 -6.80 -28.89
C ALA A 443 -39.47 -5.45 -28.17
N PHE A 444 -39.99 -4.36 -28.73
CA PHE A 444 -39.95 -3.04 -28.08
C PHE A 444 -40.63 -3.03 -26.72
N ARG A 445 -41.88 -3.51 -26.61
CA ARG A 445 -42.61 -3.54 -25.33
C ARG A 445 -41.91 -4.42 -24.30
N ASN A 446 -41.47 -5.63 -24.71
CA ASN A 446 -40.77 -6.54 -23.82
C ASN A 446 -39.47 -5.92 -23.26
N ALA A 447 -38.68 -5.25 -24.10
CA ALA A 447 -37.43 -4.61 -23.69
C ALA A 447 -37.65 -3.45 -22.72
N ILE A 448 -38.73 -2.69 -22.89
CA ILE A 448 -39.10 -1.59 -21.98
C ILE A 448 -39.63 -2.11 -20.65
N GLU A 449 -40.51 -3.10 -20.66
CA GLU A 449 -41.03 -3.74 -19.44
C GLU A 449 -39.87 -4.30 -18.61
N GLU A 450 -38.90 -4.96 -19.25
CA GLU A 450 -37.72 -5.48 -18.57
C GLU A 450 -36.81 -4.35 -18.05
N ALA A 451 -36.59 -3.28 -18.83
CA ALA A 451 -35.80 -2.14 -18.37
C ALA A 451 -36.42 -1.43 -17.16
N LEU A 452 -37.74 -1.25 -17.16
CA LEU A 452 -38.48 -0.65 -16.03
C LEU A 452 -38.45 -1.55 -14.80
N LYS A 453 -38.55 -2.87 -14.98
CA LYS A 453 -38.44 -3.84 -13.89
C LYS A 453 -37.06 -3.78 -13.22
N GLU A 454 -35.98 -3.70 -13.99
CA GLU A 454 -34.62 -3.55 -13.47
C GLU A 454 -34.40 -2.23 -12.74
N LEU A 455 -34.98 -1.13 -13.23
CA LEU A 455 -34.90 0.17 -12.56
C LEU A 455 -35.74 0.22 -11.27
N ASN A 456 -36.86 -0.51 -11.21
CA ASN A 456 -37.75 -0.57 -10.04
C ASN A 456 -37.27 -1.51 -8.95
N THR A 457 -36.40 -2.47 -9.27
CA THR A 457 -35.85 -3.43 -8.30
C THR A 457 -34.33 -3.59 -8.46
N PRO A 458 -33.54 -2.51 -8.32
CA PRO A 458 -32.12 -2.49 -8.66
C PRO A 458 -31.27 -3.45 -7.81
N LEU A 459 -31.70 -3.77 -6.59
CA LEU A 459 -30.94 -4.59 -5.63
C LEU A 459 -31.68 -5.87 -5.22
N ALA A 460 -32.67 -6.30 -6.01
CA ALA A 460 -33.35 -7.57 -5.78
C ALA A 460 -32.30 -8.69 -5.63
N PRO A 461 -32.45 -9.59 -4.62
CA PRO A 461 -31.53 -10.69 -4.43
C PRO A 461 -31.44 -11.46 -5.73
N THR A 462 -30.26 -11.40 -6.35
CA THR A 462 -30.02 -12.07 -7.62
C THR A 462 -30.23 -13.54 -7.35
N GLN A 463 -31.29 -14.12 -7.91
CA GLN A 463 -31.49 -15.57 -7.85
C GLN A 463 -30.33 -16.18 -8.63
N PHE A 464 -29.31 -16.63 -7.92
CA PHE A 464 -28.18 -17.32 -8.49
C PHE A 464 -28.65 -18.70 -8.90
N ALA A 465 -28.33 -19.10 -10.12
CA ALA A 465 -28.59 -20.47 -10.51
C ALA A 465 -27.71 -21.42 -9.70
N SER A 466 -28.24 -22.61 -9.40
CA SER A 466 -27.56 -23.61 -8.57
C SER A 466 -26.33 -24.24 -9.24
N THR A 467 -26.15 -24.05 -10.55
CA THR A 467 -25.08 -24.68 -11.33
C THR A 467 -24.45 -23.70 -12.33
N ILE A 468 -23.20 -23.94 -12.72
CA ILE A 468 -22.49 -23.15 -13.74
C ILE A 468 -23.27 -23.15 -15.07
N HIS A 469 -23.80 -24.30 -15.48
CA HIS A 469 -24.55 -24.42 -16.73
C HIS A 469 -25.77 -23.49 -16.75
N GLN A 470 -26.61 -23.57 -15.71
CA GLN A 470 -27.80 -22.72 -15.61
C GLN A 470 -27.45 -21.23 -15.52
N GLU A 471 -26.35 -20.87 -14.83
CA GLU A 471 -25.95 -19.46 -14.75
C GLU A 471 -25.44 -18.94 -16.10
N VAL A 472 -24.70 -19.74 -16.87
CA VAL A 472 -24.26 -19.38 -18.22
C VAL A 472 -25.46 -19.25 -19.17
N GLU A 473 -26.39 -20.20 -19.18
CA GLU A 473 -27.62 -20.13 -19.98
C GLU A 473 -28.43 -18.88 -19.63
N ARG A 474 -28.61 -18.58 -18.33
CA ARG A 474 -29.33 -17.39 -17.87
C ARG A 474 -28.67 -16.08 -18.34
N LYS A 475 -27.34 -16.05 -18.47
CA LYS A 475 -26.62 -14.88 -18.98
C LYS A 475 -26.71 -14.77 -20.50
N VAL A 476 -26.70 -15.89 -21.20
CA VAL A 476 -26.85 -15.97 -22.66
C VAL A 476 -28.26 -15.54 -23.07
N SER A 477 -29.30 -15.99 -22.38
CA SER A 477 -30.70 -15.67 -22.69
C SER A 477 -31.01 -14.18 -22.70
N LEU A 478 -30.23 -13.36 -21.98
CA LEU A 478 -30.36 -11.90 -21.98
C LEU A 478 -29.96 -11.25 -23.31
N TRP A 479 -29.20 -11.97 -24.14
CA TRP A 479 -28.62 -11.45 -25.37
C TRP A 479 -29.04 -12.23 -26.63
N GLU A 480 -29.82 -13.32 -26.47
CA GLU A 480 -30.27 -14.18 -27.58
C GLU A 480 -31.01 -13.43 -28.69
N GLU A 481 -31.74 -12.35 -28.36
CA GLU A 481 -32.41 -11.53 -29.37
C GLU A 481 -31.45 -10.65 -30.20
N LEU A 482 -30.19 -10.49 -29.74
CA LEU A 482 -29.18 -9.64 -30.36
C LEU A 482 -28.10 -10.45 -31.09
N CYS A 483 -27.83 -11.68 -30.65
CA CYS A 483 -26.68 -12.47 -31.10
C CYS A 483 -27.00 -13.97 -31.08
N ASP A 484 -26.47 -14.73 -32.04
CA ASP A 484 -26.57 -16.19 -32.03
C ASP A 484 -25.47 -16.79 -31.14
N PHE A 485 -25.84 -17.72 -30.25
CA PHE A 485 -24.91 -18.32 -29.30
C PHE A 485 -24.66 -19.80 -29.57
N THR A 486 -23.40 -20.22 -29.43
CA THR A 486 -23.03 -21.64 -29.30
C THR A 486 -22.41 -21.83 -27.91
N VAL A 487 -23.10 -22.57 -27.04
CA VAL A 487 -22.69 -22.77 -25.65
C VAL A 487 -22.27 -24.22 -25.44
N HIS A 488 -21.04 -24.42 -25.00
CA HIS A 488 -20.52 -25.73 -24.61
C HIS A 488 -20.00 -25.66 -23.17
N VAL A 489 -20.68 -26.33 -22.25
CA VAL A 489 -20.34 -26.36 -20.83
C VAL A 489 -20.01 -27.80 -20.47
N ASP A 490 -18.72 -28.08 -20.29
CA ASP A 490 -18.19 -29.37 -19.87
C ASP A 490 -17.80 -29.29 -18.38
N ILE A 491 -18.67 -29.83 -17.54
CA ILE A 491 -18.47 -29.90 -16.09
C ILE A 491 -18.08 -31.34 -15.81
N GLY A 492 -16.81 -31.57 -15.46
CA GLY A 492 -16.37 -32.88 -14.96
C GLY A 492 -17.08 -33.27 -13.65
N GLU A 493 -16.65 -34.35 -12.99
CA GLU A 493 -17.26 -34.89 -11.75
C GLU A 493 -17.21 -33.95 -10.52
N LEU A 494 -16.71 -32.72 -10.66
CA LEU A 494 -16.51 -31.80 -9.54
C LEU A 494 -17.81 -31.06 -9.18
N ILE A 495 -18.22 -31.16 -7.90
CA ILE A 495 -19.30 -30.33 -7.35
C ILE A 495 -18.73 -28.92 -7.11
N THR A 496 -19.03 -28.01 -8.03
CA THR A 496 -18.60 -26.60 -7.93
C THR A 496 -19.51 -25.82 -6.99
N ALA A 497 -18.93 -25.08 -6.04
CA ALA A 497 -19.69 -24.18 -5.16
C ALA A 497 -20.44 -23.09 -5.95
N GLN A 498 -21.53 -22.57 -5.37
CA GLN A 498 -22.33 -21.47 -5.94
C GLN A 498 -21.47 -20.23 -6.29
N GLU A 499 -20.43 -19.95 -5.52
CA GLU A 499 -19.48 -18.85 -5.77
C GLU A 499 -18.73 -19.00 -7.11
N SER A 500 -18.45 -20.24 -7.53
CA SER A 500 -17.86 -20.53 -8.84
C SER A 500 -18.84 -20.19 -9.96
N ALA A 501 -20.13 -20.56 -9.83
CA ALA A 501 -21.16 -20.24 -10.81
C ALA A 501 -21.35 -18.73 -10.99
N VAL A 502 -21.39 -17.97 -9.90
CA VAL A 502 -21.48 -16.49 -9.95
C VAL A 502 -20.27 -15.88 -10.65
N THR A 503 -19.07 -16.36 -10.34
CA THR A 503 -17.83 -15.85 -10.93
C THR A 503 -17.77 -16.12 -12.43
N VAL A 504 -18.10 -17.36 -12.84
CA VAL A 504 -18.18 -17.75 -14.27
C VAL A 504 -19.23 -16.92 -15.00
N GLY A 505 -20.43 -16.79 -14.44
CA GLY A 505 -21.52 -16.02 -15.01
C GLY A 505 -21.14 -14.56 -15.26
N ARG A 506 -20.44 -13.91 -14.33
CA ARG A 506 -19.96 -12.53 -14.52
C ARG A 506 -18.88 -12.40 -15.59
N ILE A 507 -17.95 -13.36 -15.67
CA ILE A 507 -16.91 -13.38 -16.72
C ILE A 507 -17.56 -13.54 -18.09
N VAL A 508 -18.54 -14.45 -18.20
CA VAL A 508 -19.30 -14.69 -19.43
C VAL A 508 -20.11 -13.45 -19.82
N GLU A 509 -20.86 -12.86 -18.89
CA GLU A 509 -21.64 -11.64 -19.11
C GLU A 509 -20.78 -10.48 -19.63
N GLU A 510 -19.61 -10.25 -19.02
CA GLU A 510 -18.66 -9.23 -19.46
C GLU A 510 -18.09 -9.54 -20.85
N GLY A 511 -17.80 -10.81 -21.14
CA GLY A 511 -17.34 -11.26 -22.46
C GLY A 511 -18.37 -11.01 -23.56
N ILE A 512 -19.63 -11.42 -23.33
CA ILE A 512 -20.76 -11.23 -24.26
C ILE A 512 -21.02 -9.73 -24.47
N ALA A 513 -21.10 -8.96 -23.37
CA ALA A 513 -21.35 -7.53 -23.44
C ALA A 513 -20.28 -6.81 -24.26
N ASN A 514 -19.00 -7.18 -24.11
CA ASN A 514 -17.91 -6.58 -24.90
C ASN A 514 -17.94 -6.99 -26.38
N ALA A 515 -18.20 -8.27 -26.67
CA ALA A 515 -18.34 -8.78 -28.03
C ALA A 515 -19.45 -8.04 -28.81
N ILE A 516 -20.60 -7.86 -28.18
CA ILE A 516 -21.75 -7.21 -28.81
C ILE A 516 -21.57 -5.68 -28.84
N ARG A 517 -21.23 -5.04 -27.72
CA ARG A 517 -21.14 -3.57 -27.59
C ARG A 517 -19.99 -2.96 -28.38
N HIS A 518 -18.80 -3.54 -28.27
CA HIS A 518 -17.59 -2.96 -28.87
C HIS A 518 -17.23 -3.62 -30.20
N GLY A 519 -17.49 -4.94 -30.30
CA GLY A 519 -17.25 -5.74 -31.48
C GLY A 519 -18.35 -5.67 -32.52
N GLY A 520 -19.62 -5.46 -32.12
CA GLY A 520 -20.76 -5.58 -33.03
C GLY A 520 -20.99 -7.04 -33.47
N ALA A 521 -20.63 -7.99 -32.63
CA ALA A 521 -20.69 -9.42 -32.95
C ALA A 521 -22.15 -9.89 -33.16
N THR A 522 -22.35 -10.71 -34.18
CA THR A 522 -23.63 -11.39 -34.46
C THR A 522 -23.60 -12.86 -34.07
N GLN A 523 -22.42 -13.42 -33.81
CA GLN A 523 -22.22 -14.79 -33.33
C GLN A 523 -21.18 -14.83 -32.21
N VAL A 524 -21.50 -15.52 -31.12
CA VAL A 524 -20.61 -15.72 -29.97
C VAL A 524 -20.58 -17.20 -29.56
N SER A 525 -19.38 -17.75 -29.43
CA SER A 525 -19.14 -19.10 -28.92
C SER A 525 -18.57 -19.05 -27.51
N ILE A 526 -19.17 -19.81 -26.59
CA ILE A 526 -18.80 -19.85 -25.18
C ILE A 526 -18.44 -21.29 -24.84
N GLU A 527 -17.20 -21.51 -24.40
CA GLU A 527 -16.73 -22.79 -23.90
C GLU A 527 -16.35 -22.64 -22.43
N VAL A 528 -16.94 -23.46 -21.55
CA VAL A 528 -16.57 -23.54 -20.15
C VAL A 528 -16.15 -24.97 -19.85
N THR A 529 -14.92 -25.15 -19.39
CA THR A 529 -14.38 -26.48 -19.03
C THR A 529 -13.86 -26.43 -17.59
N VAL A 530 -14.30 -27.38 -16.77
CA VAL A 530 -13.86 -27.53 -15.38
C VAL A 530 -12.88 -28.70 -15.28
N ASN A 531 -11.61 -28.42 -14.95
CA ASN A 531 -10.56 -29.40 -14.76
C ASN A 531 -9.95 -29.26 -13.36
N ASP A 532 -10.03 -30.32 -12.54
CA ASP A 532 -9.51 -30.37 -11.17
C ASP A 532 -9.90 -29.11 -10.35
N ASP A 533 -8.93 -28.24 -10.07
CA ASP A 533 -9.07 -27.00 -9.29
C ASP A 533 -9.23 -25.74 -10.16
N THR A 534 -9.40 -25.88 -11.48
CA THR A 534 -9.38 -24.75 -12.42
C THR A 534 -10.56 -24.77 -13.39
N ILE A 535 -11.19 -23.61 -13.55
CA ILE A 535 -12.25 -23.38 -14.54
C ILE A 535 -11.64 -22.55 -15.67
N LYS A 536 -11.68 -23.12 -16.87
CA LYS A 536 -11.30 -22.46 -18.11
C LYS A 536 -12.56 -21.91 -18.78
N ILE A 537 -12.55 -20.61 -19.08
CA ILE A 537 -13.65 -19.92 -19.76
C ILE A 537 -13.09 -19.32 -21.05
N VAL A 538 -13.69 -19.67 -22.18
CA VAL A 538 -13.35 -19.12 -23.50
C VAL A 538 -14.59 -18.47 -24.10
N VAL A 539 -14.48 -17.20 -24.46
CA VAL A 539 -15.51 -16.46 -25.20
C VAL A 539 -14.89 -16.03 -26.53
N THR A 540 -15.48 -16.47 -27.63
CA THR A 540 -15.03 -16.15 -29.00
C THR A 540 -16.16 -15.46 -29.75
N ASP A 541 -15.88 -14.34 -30.41
CA ASP A 541 -16.86 -13.57 -31.17
C ASP A 541 -16.43 -13.37 -32.62
N ASN A 542 -17.38 -13.02 -33.49
CA ASN A 542 -17.15 -12.72 -34.92
C ASN A 542 -17.14 -11.20 -35.24
N GLY A 543 -17.00 -10.34 -34.24
CA GLY A 543 -17.09 -8.89 -34.40
C GLY A 543 -15.87 -8.24 -35.07
N SER A 544 -15.76 -6.92 -34.91
CA SER A 544 -14.68 -6.09 -35.47
C SER A 544 -13.33 -6.19 -34.75
N GLY A 545 -13.21 -7.08 -33.76
CA GLY A 545 -11.97 -7.33 -33.01
C GLY A 545 -11.70 -6.31 -31.88
N VAL A 546 -10.53 -6.47 -31.24
CA VAL A 546 -10.14 -5.69 -30.05
C VAL A 546 -9.72 -4.28 -30.45
N LYS A 547 -10.49 -3.26 -30.06
CA LYS A 547 -10.11 -1.85 -30.23
C LYS A 547 -9.17 -1.41 -29.10
N ALA A 548 -8.17 -0.58 -29.41
CA ALA A 548 -7.28 -0.02 -28.39
C ALA A 548 -8.07 0.93 -27.48
N GLY A 549 -8.19 0.58 -26.19
CA GLY A 549 -8.93 1.35 -25.19
C GLY A 549 -8.29 1.24 -23.80
N THR A 550 -8.62 2.17 -22.91
CA THR A 550 -8.19 2.12 -21.50
C THR A 550 -8.91 1.00 -20.75
N PRO A 551 -8.20 0.20 -19.91
CA PRO A 551 -8.81 -0.83 -19.08
C PRO A 551 -9.95 -0.27 -18.21
N GLY A 552 -11.15 -0.84 -18.35
CA GLY A 552 -12.32 -0.51 -17.52
C GLY A 552 -12.48 -1.46 -16.32
N MET A 553 -13.52 -1.23 -15.50
CA MET A 553 -13.81 -2.06 -14.32
C MET A 553 -14.08 -3.53 -14.66
N GLY A 554 -14.66 -3.85 -15.83
CA GLY A 554 -14.85 -5.23 -16.29
C GLY A 554 -13.53 -5.98 -16.48
N SER A 555 -12.56 -5.35 -17.14
CA SER A 555 -11.20 -5.92 -17.27
C SER A 555 -10.46 -6.03 -15.93
N ALA A 556 -10.73 -5.12 -14.98
CA ALA A 556 -10.19 -5.19 -13.63
C ALA A 556 -10.78 -6.37 -12.82
N PHE A 557 -12.08 -6.65 -12.99
CA PHE A 557 -12.72 -7.83 -12.41
C PHE A 557 -12.13 -9.12 -12.98
N ILE A 558 -11.98 -9.23 -14.31
CA ILE A 558 -11.36 -10.41 -14.95
C ILE A 558 -9.92 -10.61 -14.45
N GLN A 559 -9.15 -9.53 -14.34
CA GLN A 559 -7.79 -9.56 -13.78
C GLN A 559 -7.79 -10.08 -12.33
N GLN A 560 -8.73 -9.63 -11.50
CA GLN A 560 -8.85 -10.05 -10.10
C GLN A 560 -9.29 -11.52 -9.99
N ALA A 561 -10.35 -11.91 -10.70
CA ALA A 561 -10.93 -13.25 -10.66
C ALA A 561 -9.94 -14.31 -11.17
N SER A 562 -9.12 -13.97 -12.16
CA SER A 562 -8.12 -14.88 -12.73
C SER A 562 -6.76 -14.85 -12.03
N ALA A 563 -6.57 -13.98 -11.02
CA ALA A 563 -5.25 -13.65 -10.47
C ALA A 563 -4.22 -13.29 -11.57
N GLY A 564 -4.68 -12.64 -12.64
CA GLY A 564 -3.89 -12.26 -13.81
C GLY A 564 -3.72 -13.34 -14.88
N LYS A 565 -4.37 -14.50 -14.76
CA LYS A 565 -4.32 -15.57 -15.76
C LYS A 565 -5.45 -15.44 -16.78
N TRP A 566 -5.35 -14.45 -17.66
CA TRP A 566 -6.27 -14.29 -18.79
C TRP A 566 -5.55 -13.73 -20.01
N SER A 567 -6.12 -13.91 -21.18
CA SER A 567 -5.62 -13.31 -22.42
C SER A 567 -6.79 -12.91 -23.32
N LEU A 568 -6.60 -11.81 -24.05
CA LEU A 568 -7.52 -11.34 -25.07
C LEU A 568 -6.75 -11.17 -26.37
N LYS A 569 -7.15 -11.90 -27.42
CA LYS A 569 -6.48 -11.91 -28.73
C LYS A 569 -7.46 -11.48 -29.80
N ALA A 570 -7.02 -10.60 -30.70
CA ALA A 570 -7.74 -10.34 -31.95
C ALA A 570 -7.54 -11.54 -32.91
N LEU A 571 -8.62 -11.98 -33.53
CA LEU A 571 -8.62 -12.97 -34.61
C LEU A 571 -8.76 -12.26 -35.96
N ALA A 572 -8.56 -12.99 -37.06
CA ALA A 572 -8.79 -12.47 -38.41
C ALA A 572 -10.24 -12.00 -38.61
N THR A 573 -11.18 -12.63 -37.89
CA THR A 573 -12.59 -12.27 -37.79
C THR A 573 -12.99 -12.34 -36.31
N GLY A 574 -13.02 -11.20 -35.62
CA GLY A 574 -13.45 -11.09 -34.23
C GLY A 574 -12.36 -11.19 -33.16
N SER A 575 -12.72 -11.66 -31.97
CA SER A 575 -11.81 -11.74 -30.83
C SER A 575 -12.00 -13.01 -30.00
N ARG A 576 -10.97 -13.37 -29.23
CA ARG A 576 -10.99 -14.51 -28.31
C ARG A 576 -10.49 -14.09 -26.94
N LEU A 577 -11.37 -14.17 -25.95
CA LEU A 577 -11.09 -14.01 -24.54
C LEU A 577 -10.91 -15.39 -23.91
N GLU A 578 -9.79 -15.60 -23.22
CA GLU A 578 -9.49 -16.84 -22.50
C GLU A 578 -9.14 -16.50 -21.05
N VAL A 579 -9.88 -17.07 -20.08
CA VAL A 579 -9.76 -16.77 -18.65
C VAL A 579 -9.62 -18.07 -17.86
N PHE A 580 -8.68 -18.10 -16.92
CA PHE A 580 -8.50 -19.21 -15.98
C PHE A 580 -8.81 -18.72 -14.57
N THR A 581 -9.85 -19.29 -13.94
CA THR A 581 -10.21 -19.03 -12.55
C THR A 581 -10.10 -20.31 -11.72
N ARG A 582 -10.04 -20.20 -10.39
CA ARG A 582 -10.06 -21.36 -9.50
C ARG A 582 -11.48 -21.90 -9.34
N ALA A 583 -11.61 -23.22 -9.29
CA ALA A 583 -12.82 -23.86 -8.82
C ALA A 583 -12.85 -23.79 -7.29
N PHE A 584 -13.96 -23.31 -6.72
CA PHE A 584 -14.20 -23.41 -5.29
C PHE A 584 -14.87 -24.75 -4.99
N PRO A 585 -14.29 -25.59 -4.11
CA PRO A 585 -14.92 -26.84 -3.70
C PRO A 585 -16.23 -26.53 -2.98
N ALA A 586 -17.27 -27.32 -3.22
CA ALA A 586 -18.48 -27.29 -2.39
C ALA A 586 -18.11 -27.62 -0.94
N ILE A 587 -18.47 -26.74 -0.01
CA ILE A 587 -18.29 -26.94 1.44
C ILE A 587 -19.31 -27.94 1.96
#